data_AF-A0A7J0CSY4-F1
#
_entry.id   AF-A0A7J0CSY4-F1
#
_cell.length_a   1.000
_cell.length_b   1.000
_cell.length_c   1.000
_cell.angle_alpha   90.00
_cell.angle_beta   90.00
_cell.angle_gamma   90.00
#
_symmetry.space_group_name_H-M   'P 1'
#
loop_
_entity.id
_entity.type
_entity.pdbx_description
1 polymer ?
#
loop_
_entity_poly.entity_id
_entity_poly.type
_entity_poly.pdbx_seq_one_letter_code
_entity_poly.pdbx_strand_id
1 'polypeptide(L)'
;MRALFAAAPRATGYGIACGRAPHRLVGIDLDIDTAHGNDSVGALQQLALQHLFTIPPTVTVLTPSGGRHLWLTGPADTTVPNSAGRLAPGIDVRGSGGYLVGPGSVTAHGRYRLAPGTAHLPPAPARAPSSASSPHHRAARPGLPAARPRRRLRAAGARA
;
A
#
# COMPACT_ATOMS: atom_id res chain seq x y z
N MET A 1 9.63 13.62 -17.87
CA MET A 1 10.59 12.53 -17.57
C MET A 1 12.01 12.85 -18.05
N ARG A 2 12.26 13.24 -19.31
CA ARG A 2 13.62 13.55 -19.82
C ARG A 2 14.41 14.57 -18.99
N ALA A 3 13.76 15.65 -18.52
CA ALA A 3 14.41 16.67 -17.69
C ALA A 3 14.91 16.12 -16.33
N LEU A 4 14.20 15.15 -15.72
CA LEU A 4 14.63 14.52 -14.47
C LEU A 4 15.93 13.73 -14.67
N PHE A 5 16.01 12.95 -15.75
CA PHE A 5 17.23 12.20 -16.08
C PHE A 5 18.37 13.10 -16.56
N ALA A 6 18.08 14.25 -17.19
CA ALA A 6 19.10 15.24 -17.50
C ALA A 6 19.72 15.85 -16.23
N ALA A 7 18.91 16.11 -15.20
CA ALA A 7 19.38 16.60 -13.91
C ALA A 7 20.10 15.53 -13.08
N ALA A 8 19.83 14.24 -13.33
CA ALA A 8 20.46 13.11 -12.67
C ALA A 8 20.97 12.08 -13.70
N PRO A 9 22.05 12.39 -14.44
CA PRO A 9 22.51 11.58 -15.58
C PRO A 9 23.01 10.18 -15.19
N ARG A 10 23.30 9.98 -13.89
CA ARG A 10 23.70 8.67 -13.33
C ARG A 10 22.53 7.89 -12.74
N ALA A 11 21.29 8.42 -12.80
CA ALA A 11 20.13 7.72 -12.28
C ALA A 11 19.83 6.48 -13.13
N THR A 12 19.78 5.31 -12.50
CA THR A 12 19.46 4.03 -13.15
C THR A 12 17.98 3.67 -13.03
N GLY A 13 17.19 4.50 -12.36
CA GLY A 13 15.77 4.26 -12.10
C GLY A 13 15.04 5.49 -11.59
N TYR A 14 13.74 5.32 -11.32
CA TYR A 14 12.87 6.39 -10.85
C TYR A 14 11.72 5.83 -10.01
N GLY A 15 11.24 6.65 -9.07
CA GLY A 15 10.03 6.37 -8.29
C GLY A 15 8.81 7.02 -8.92
N ILE A 16 7.66 6.35 -8.80
CA ILE A 16 6.35 6.86 -9.19
C ILE A 16 5.58 7.13 -7.90
N ALA A 17 5.32 8.40 -7.63
CA ALA A 17 4.67 8.82 -6.40
C ALA A 17 3.22 8.30 -6.31
N CYS A 18 2.89 7.71 -5.17
CA CYS A 18 1.57 7.17 -4.87
C CYS A 18 0.70 8.17 -4.07
N GLY A 19 -0.62 7.98 -4.16
CA GLY A 19 -1.66 8.73 -3.44
C GLY A 19 -1.86 10.19 -3.87
N ARG A 20 -1.13 10.69 -4.87
CA ARG A 20 -1.24 12.08 -5.34
C ARG A 20 -2.36 12.25 -6.36
N ALA A 21 -3.21 13.27 -6.15
CA ALA A 21 -4.14 13.73 -7.19
C ALA A 21 -3.39 14.18 -8.46
N PRO A 22 -4.02 14.05 -9.65
CA PRO A 22 -5.35 13.51 -9.88
C PRO A 22 -5.40 11.97 -9.93
N HIS A 23 -4.26 11.30 -10.08
CA HIS A 23 -4.20 9.87 -10.39
C HIS A 23 -4.40 8.95 -9.18
N ARG A 24 -4.06 9.41 -7.97
CA ARG A 24 -4.24 8.69 -6.70
C ARG A 24 -3.76 7.24 -6.77
N LEU A 25 -2.60 7.03 -7.39
CA LEU A 25 -2.01 5.72 -7.59
C LEU A 25 -1.86 5.00 -6.24
N VAL A 26 -2.29 3.75 -6.19
CA VAL A 26 -2.09 2.82 -5.09
C VAL A 26 -1.34 1.61 -5.65
N GLY A 27 -0.20 1.27 -5.07
CA GLY A 27 0.52 0.06 -5.40
C GLY A 27 0.16 -1.07 -4.45
N ILE A 28 -0.11 -2.26 -5.00
CA ILE A 28 0.02 -3.51 -4.25
C ILE A 28 1.36 -4.12 -4.65
N ASP A 29 2.30 -4.10 -3.72
CA ASP A 29 3.68 -4.54 -3.89
C ASP A 29 3.79 -5.96 -3.31
N LEU A 30 3.93 -6.93 -4.21
CA LEU A 30 3.91 -8.36 -3.92
C LEU A 30 5.34 -8.87 -3.97
N ASP A 31 5.93 -9.08 -2.81
CA ASP A 31 7.27 -9.62 -2.69
C ASP A 31 7.26 -11.14 -2.75
N ILE A 32 8.27 -11.73 -3.40
CA ILE A 32 8.57 -13.16 -3.27
C ILE A 32 9.70 -13.27 -2.27
N ASP A 33 9.43 -13.98 -1.17
CA ASP A 33 10.47 -14.37 -0.23
C ASP A 33 10.69 -15.87 -0.32
N THR A 34 11.73 -16.26 -1.06
CA THR A 34 12.13 -17.66 -1.20
C THR A 34 12.77 -18.23 0.07
N ALA A 35 13.27 -17.39 0.98
CA ALA A 35 13.88 -17.84 2.22
C ALA A 35 12.83 -18.16 3.30
N HIS A 36 11.68 -17.46 3.25
CA HIS A 36 10.57 -17.66 4.18
C HIS A 36 9.35 -18.38 3.58
N GLY A 37 9.39 -18.72 2.28
CA GLY A 37 8.32 -19.48 1.62
C GLY A 37 7.05 -18.67 1.37
N ASN A 38 7.15 -17.34 1.32
CA ASN A 38 5.98 -16.47 1.16
C ASN A 38 5.57 -16.40 -0.32
N ASP A 39 4.41 -16.97 -0.65
CA ASP A 39 3.70 -16.75 -1.92
C ASP A 39 2.67 -15.62 -1.75
N SER A 40 3.12 -14.37 -1.89
CA SER A 40 2.27 -13.19 -1.77
C SER A 40 1.20 -13.12 -2.87
N VAL A 41 1.43 -13.71 -4.04
CA VAL A 41 0.44 -13.79 -5.13
C VAL A 41 -0.69 -14.73 -4.72
N GLY A 42 -0.37 -15.93 -4.26
CA GLY A 42 -1.34 -16.88 -3.72
C GLY A 42 -2.08 -16.32 -2.50
N ALA A 43 -1.39 -15.63 -1.60
CA ALA A 43 -2.01 -14.97 -0.46
C ALA A 43 -3.00 -13.86 -0.89
N LEU A 44 -2.66 -13.05 -1.89
CA LEU A 44 -3.58 -12.04 -2.42
C LEU A 44 -4.81 -12.68 -3.08
N GLN A 45 -4.63 -13.78 -3.82
CA GLN A 45 -5.74 -14.55 -4.40
C GLN A 45 -6.65 -15.12 -3.30
N GLN A 46 -6.07 -15.64 -2.22
CA GLN A 46 -6.83 -16.15 -1.10
C GLN A 46 -7.62 -15.05 -0.38
N LEU A 47 -7.02 -13.87 -0.18
CA LEU A 47 -7.73 -12.69 0.32
C LEU A 47 -8.89 -12.29 -0.60
N ALA A 48 -8.69 -12.35 -1.91
CA ALA A 48 -9.72 -12.06 -2.90
C ALA A 48 -10.92 -13.00 -2.77
N LEU A 49 -10.67 -14.31 -2.59
CA LEU A 49 -11.71 -15.31 -2.34
C LEU A 49 -12.41 -15.08 -0.99
N GLN A 50 -11.66 -14.89 0.09
CA GLN A 50 -12.20 -14.72 1.44
C GLN A 50 -13.05 -13.45 1.59
N HIS A 51 -12.66 -12.37 0.91
CA HIS A 51 -13.33 -11.08 1.00
C HIS A 51 -14.19 -10.75 -0.22
N LEU A 52 -14.41 -11.73 -1.11
CA LEU A 52 -15.29 -11.62 -2.28
C LEU A 52 -14.96 -10.41 -3.18
N PHE A 53 -13.67 -10.19 -3.46
CA PHE A 53 -13.23 -9.22 -4.46
C PHE A 53 -12.48 -9.93 -5.61
N THR A 54 -12.31 -9.22 -6.71
CA THR A 54 -11.50 -9.67 -7.84
C THR A 54 -10.26 -8.79 -7.95
N ILE A 55 -9.16 -9.37 -8.42
CA ILE A 55 -7.97 -8.60 -8.79
C ILE A 55 -8.17 -8.20 -10.26
N PRO A 56 -8.52 -6.93 -10.55
CA PRO A 56 -8.81 -6.53 -11.92
C PRO A 56 -7.54 -6.59 -12.79
N PRO A 57 -7.65 -6.87 -14.09
CA PRO A 57 -6.56 -6.66 -15.03
C PRO A 57 -6.09 -5.21 -14.93
N THR A 58 -4.79 -5.02 -14.70
CA THR A 58 -4.19 -3.70 -14.53
C THR A 58 -2.73 -3.71 -14.96
N VAL A 59 -2.15 -2.54 -15.15
CA VAL A 59 -0.70 -2.43 -15.39
C VAL A 59 0.06 -3.08 -14.24
N THR A 60 0.95 -4.01 -14.60
CA THR A 60 1.72 -4.80 -13.66
C THR A 60 3.20 -4.65 -13.97
N VAL A 61 4.01 -4.36 -12.95
CA VAL A 61 5.47 -4.29 -13.07
C VAL A 61 6.07 -5.50 -12.36
N LEU A 62 6.82 -6.32 -13.07
CA LEU A 62 7.63 -7.39 -12.51
C LEU A 62 8.85 -6.80 -11.82
N THR A 63 9.10 -7.21 -10.57
CA THR A 63 10.28 -6.80 -9.82
C THR A 63 11.44 -7.75 -10.12
N PRO A 64 12.70 -7.31 -9.96
CA PRO A 64 13.86 -8.16 -10.20
C PRO A 64 13.96 -9.37 -9.25
N SER A 65 13.39 -9.26 -8.04
CA SER A 65 13.34 -10.35 -7.06
C SER A 65 12.30 -11.44 -7.39
N GLY A 66 11.53 -11.27 -8.47
CA GLY A 66 10.46 -12.19 -8.88
C GLY A 66 9.06 -11.74 -8.47
N GLY A 67 8.96 -10.72 -7.62
CA GLY A 67 7.71 -10.09 -7.19
C GLY A 67 7.01 -9.25 -8.26
N ARG A 68 5.93 -8.56 -7.86
CA ARG A 68 5.09 -7.75 -8.77
C ARG A 68 4.52 -6.51 -8.08
N HIS A 69 4.52 -5.38 -8.77
CA HIS A 69 3.69 -4.23 -8.43
C HIS A 69 2.39 -4.25 -9.26
N LEU A 70 1.24 -4.34 -8.61
CA LEU A 70 -0.06 -4.06 -9.24
C LEU A 70 -0.40 -2.60 -9.01
N TRP A 71 -0.72 -1.87 -10.07
CA TRP A 71 -1.07 -0.46 -9.95
C TRP A 71 -2.58 -0.30 -9.96
N LEU A 72 -3.11 0.42 -8.99
CA LEU A 72 -4.53 0.70 -8.86
C LEU A 72 -4.75 2.21 -8.71
N THR A 73 -5.97 2.65 -8.95
CA THR A 73 -6.42 4.02 -8.70
C THR A 73 -7.26 4.04 -7.44
N GLY A 74 -6.81 4.74 -6.40
CA GLY A 74 -7.55 4.89 -5.15
C GLY A 74 -8.78 5.80 -5.28
N PRO A 75 -9.73 5.73 -4.32
CA PRO A 75 -10.92 6.60 -4.31
C PRO A 75 -10.56 8.08 -4.20
N ALA A 76 -11.41 8.96 -4.74
CA ALA A 76 -11.15 10.40 -4.74
C ALA A 76 -11.25 11.05 -3.35
N ASP A 77 -12.07 10.48 -2.48
CA ASP A 77 -12.40 10.97 -1.14
C ASP A 77 -11.59 10.28 -0.02
N THR A 78 -10.81 9.26 -0.36
CA THR A 78 -10.14 8.40 0.62
C THR A 78 -8.63 8.43 0.43
N THR A 79 -7.91 8.78 1.49
CA THR A 79 -6.45 8.66 1.56
C THR A 79 -6.07 7.23 1.92
N VAL A 80 -5.44 6.51 1.00
CA VAL A 80 -4.85 5.20 1.28
C VAL A 80 -3.46 5.40 1.90
N PRO A 81 -3.18 4.93 3.13
CA PRO A 81 -1.87 5.02 3.74
C PRO A 81 -0.91 3.96 3.19
N ASN A 82 0.39 4.11 3.44
CA ASN A 82 1.32 3.00 3.27
C ASN A 82 1.12 1.94 4.37
N SER A 83 1.32 0.68 4.03
CA SER A 83 1.44 -0.40 5.01
C SER A 83 2.37 -1.48 4.50
N ALA A 84 3.12 -2.11 5.39
CA ALA A 84 3.94 -3.27 5.05
C ALA A 84 3.38 -4.53 5.72
N GLY A 85 3.20 -5.60 4.95
CA GLY A 85 2.75 -6.92 5.44
C GLY A 85 1.41 -6.97 6.19
N ARG A 86 0.60 -5.89 6.16
CA ARG A 86 -0.64 -5.79 6.97
C ARG A 86 -1.77 -6.67 6.43
N LEU A 87 -1.81 -6.87 5.11
CA LEU A 87 -2.79 -7.74 4.46
C LEU A 87 -2.40 -9.21 4.58
N ALA A 88 -1.14 -9.51 4.28
CA ALA A 88 -0.48 -10.78 4.52
C ALA A 88 1.05 -10.58 4.44
N PRO A 89 1.88 -11.52 4.93
CA PRO A 89 3.32 -11.49 4.69
C PRO A 89 3.65 -11.31 3.20
N GLY A 90 4.58 -10.40 2.90
CA GLY A 90 4.99 -10.08 1.52
C GLY A 90 3.96 -9.29 0.70
N ILE A 91 2.89 -8.79 1.30
CA ILE A 91 1.93 -7.89 0.65
C ILE A 91 2.02 -6.49 1.27
N ASP A 92 2.62 -5.57 0.51
CA ASP A 92 2.76 -4.18 0.87
C ASP A 92 1.78 -3.30 0.09
N VAL A 93 1.26 -2.26 0.75
CA VAL A 93 0.43 -1.22 0.12
C VAL A 93 1.24 0.06 0.05
N ARG A 94 1.42 0.58 -1.17
CA ARG A 94 2.08 1.86 -1.46
C ARG A 94 1.03 2.91 -1.78
N GLY A 95 0.66 3.70 -0.78
CA GLY A 95 -0.34 4.76 -0.86
C GLY A 95 0.28 6.17 -0.75
N SER A 96 -0.41 7.08 -0.10
CA SER A 96 -0.01 8.48 0.03
C SER A 96 1.34 8.63 0.72
N GLY A 97 2.23 9.42 0.12
CA GLY A 97 3.62 9.60 0.58
C GLY A 97 4.55 8.43 0.27
N GLY A 98 4.03 7.35 -0.33
CA GLY A 98 4.82 6.24 -0.85
C GLY A 98 5.19 6.41 -2.32
N TYR A 99 5.95 5.45 -2.85
CA TYR A 99 6.24 5.34 -4.26
C TYR A 99 6.39 3.87 -4.67
N LEU A 100 6.28 3.62 -5.98
CA LEU A 100 6.68 2.36 -6.62
C LEU A 100 7.89 2.62 -7.50
N VAL A 101 8.80 1.65 -7.61
CA VAL A 101 9.86 1.73 -8.62
C VAL A 101 9.23 1.57 -10.01
N GLY A 102 9.52 2.52 -10.89
CA GLY A 102 8.94 2.57 -12.23
C GLY A 102 9.56 1.56 -13.20
N PRO A 103 8.81 1.12 -14.23
CA PRO A 103 9.31 0.18 -15.23
C PRO A 103 10.51 0.76 -15.99
N GLY A 104 11.45 -0.13 -16.33
CA GLY A 104 12.70 0.23 -16.98
C GLY A 104 13.84 0.52 -16.01
N SER A 105 13.55 0.79 -14.72
CA SER A 105 14.55 0.99 -13.67
C SER A 105 15.43 -0.24 -13.48
N VAL A 106 16.72 -0.02 -13.22
CA VAL A 106 17.75 -1.04 -13.03
C VAL A 106 18.39 -0.90 -11.65
N THR A 107 18.48 -2.01 -10.93
CA THR A 107 19.15 -2.14 -9.63
C THR A 107 20.21 -3.24 -9.71
N ALA A 108 20.96 -3.45 -8.62
CA ALA A 108 21.90 -4.57 -8.52
C ALA A 108 21.24 -5.95 -8.70
N HIS A 109 19.93 -6.06 -8.40
CA HIS A 109 19.17 -7.30 -8.53
C HIS A 109 18.56 -7.49 -9.93
N GLY A 110 18.67 -6.50 -10.81
CA GLY A 110 18.17 -6.56 -12.19
C GLY A 110 17.20 -5.45 -12.54
N ARG A 111 16.31 -5.72 -13.49
CA ARG A 111 15.46 -4.69 -14.12
C ARG A 111 13.98 -4.87 -13.79
N TYR A 112 13.33 -3.77 -13.41
CA TYR A 112 11.87 -3.69 -13.32
C TYR A 112 11.28 -3.67 -14.74
N ARG A 113 10.37 -4.60 -15.04
CA ARG A 113 9.80 -4.75 -16.39
C ARG A 113 8.29 -4.71 -16.34
N LEU A 114 7.63 -4.14 -17.34
CA LEU A 114 6.20 -4.33 -17.50
C LEU A 114 5.93 -5.82 -17.75
N ALA A 115 4.94 -6.37 -17.06
CA ALA A 115 4.48 -7.73 -17.35
C ALA A 115 3.93 -7.77 -18.80
N PRO A 116 4.28 -8.79 -19.60
CA PRO A 116 3.80 -8.92 -20.98
C PRO A 116 2.27 -8.77 -21.06
N GLY A 117 1.80 -8.01 -22.05
CA GLY A 117 0.37 -7.78 -22.25
C GLY A 117 -0.30 -6.79 -21.28
N THR A 118 0.40 -6.24 -20.28
CA THR A 118 -0.21 -5.30 -19.32
C THR A 118 0.10 -3.83 -19.58
N ALA A 119 1.07 -3.54 -20.46
CA ALA A 119 1.57 -2.18 -20.71
C ALA A 119 0.52 -1.18 -21.23
N HIS A 120 -0.52 -1.67 -21.90
CA HIS A 120 -1.60 -0.86 -22.46
C HIS A 120 -2.77 -0.68 -21.48
N LEU A 121 -2.78 -1.41 -20.36
CA LEU A 121 -3.83 -1.32 -19.36
C LEU A 121 -3.63 -0.07 -18.49
N PRO A 122 -4.70 0.66 -18.14
CA PRO A 122 -4.62 1.70 -17.15
C PRO A 122 -4.53 1.10 -15.73
N PRO A 123 -4.09 1.87 -14.72
CA PRO A 123 -4.29 1.51 -13.32
C PRO A 123 -5.78 1.33 -13.00
N ALA A 124 -6.19 0.10 -12.70
CA ALA A 124 -7.58 -0.23 -12.43
C ALA A 124 -8.09 0.40 -11.12
N PRO A 125 -9.38 0.74 -10.97
CA PRO A 125 -9.92 1.25 -9.71
C PRO A 125 -9.73 0.26 -8.56
N ALA A 126 -9.22 0.74 -7.42
CA ALA A 126 -9.22 -0.01 -6.17
C ALA A 126 -10.66 -0.03 -5.64
N ARG A 127 -11.45 -1.04 -6.06
CA ARG A 127 -12.78 -1.25 -5.51
C ARG A 127 -12.65 -1.88 -4.13
N ALA A 128 -13.30 -1.28 -3.13
CA ALA A 128 -13.66 -2.03 -1.93
C ALA A 128 -14.58 -3.19 -2.35
N PRO A 129 -14.55 -4.35 -1.67
CA PRO A 129 -15.55 -5.39 -1.90
C PRO A 129 -16.93 -4.73 -1.79
N SER A 130 -17.76 -4.91 -2.82
CA SER A 130 -19.15 -4.48 -2.77
C SER A 130 -19.80 -5.26 -1.64
N SER A 131 -19.99 -4.63 -0.49
CA SER A 131 -20.98 -5.11 0.45
C SER A 131 -22.31 -5.08 -0.28
N ALA A 132 -22.82 -6.25 -0.64
CA ALA A 132 -24.26 -6.40 -0.69
C ALA A 132 -24.76 -5.85 0.65
N SER A 133 -25.51 -4.75 0.57
CA SER A 133 -26.00 -3.98 1.68
C SER A 133 -26.60 -4.90 2.74
N SER A 134 -25.99 -4.92 3.93
CA SER A 134 -26.69 -5.27 5.16
C SER A 134 -26.40 -4.15 6.15
N PRO A 135 -27.43 -3.42 6.63
CA PRO A 135 -27.25 -2.46 7.69
C PRO A 135 -26.99 -3.26 8.96
N HIS A 136 -25.73 -3.53 9.28
CA HIS A 136 -25.39 -3.93 10.63
C HIS A 136 -25.61 -2.71 11.52
N HIS A 137 -26.77 -2.66 12.17
CA HIS A 137 -27.01 -1.81 13.32
C HIS A 137 -25.82 -1.95 14.26
N ARG A 138 -25.03 -0.90 14.39
CA ARG A 138 -23.93 -0.83 15.35
C ARG A 138 -24.57 -0.77 16.73
N ALA A 139 -24.65 -1.91 17.42
CA ALA A 139 -24.98 -1.94 18.83
C ALA A 139 -23.97 -1.07 19.59
N ALA A 140 -24.47 -0.04 20.27
CA ALA A 140 -23.66 0.83 21.12
C ALA A 140 -23.00 -0.01 22.23
N ARG A 141 -21.69 0.13 22.39
CA ARG A 141 -20.98 -0.44 23.54
C ARG A 141 -21.36 0.39 24.79
N PRO A 142 -21.66 -0.23 25.94
CA PRO A 142 -21.84 0.52 27.19
C PRO A 142 -20.54 1.23 27.55
N GLY A 143 -20.63 2.52 27.88
CA GLY A 143 -19.49 3.33 28.27
C GLY A 143 -18.81 2.81 29.55
N LEU A 144 -17.49 2.71 29.52
CA LEU A 144 -16.70 2.54 30.75
C LEU A 144 -16.79 3.83 31.60
N PRO A 145 -16.91 3.72 32.93
CA PRO A 145 -16.97 4.88 33.81
C PRO A 145 -15.63 5.62 33.85
N ALA A 146 -15.71 6.96 33.83
CA ALA A 146 -14.57 7.86 33.87
C ALA A 146 -13.73 7.70 35.15
N ALA A 147 -12.41 7.55 34.99
CA ALA A 147 -11.46 7.53 36.08
C ALA A 147 -11.37 8.92 36.75
N ARG A 148 -11.54 8.97 38.07
CA ARG A 148 -11.41 10.19 38.90
C ARG A 148 -9.97 10.74 38.87
N PRO A 149 -9.78 12.07 38.88
CA PRO A 149 -8.45 12.68 38.90
C PRO A 149 -7.74 12.46 40.23
N ARG A 150 -6.48 12.00 40.18
CA ARG A 150 -5.61 11.88 41.37
C ARG A 150 -5.16 13.28 41.82
N ARG A 151 -5.43 13.58 43.10
CA ARG A 151 -5.06 14.81 43.80
C ARG A 151 -3.52 14.95 43.84
N ARG A 152 -2.96 16.02 43.24
CA ARG A 152 -1.54 16.39 43.41
C ARG A 152 -1.30 16.79 44.86
N LEU A 153 -0.43 16.06 45.56
CA LEU A 153 0.14 16.53 46.83
C LEU A 153 1.12 17.67 46.52
N ARG A 154 0.85 18.85 47.10
CA ARG A 154 1.78 19.98 47.15
C ARG A 154 2.89 19.64 48.14
N ALA A 155 4.14 19.66 47.71
CA ALA A 155 5.27 19.76 48.63
C ALA A 155 5.38 21.23 49.09
N ALA A 156 5.20 21.45 50.39
CA ALA A 156 5.57 22.69 51.06
C ALA A 156 7.09 22.67 51.29
N GLY A 157 7.76 23.80 51.03
CA GLY A 157 9.20 23.95 51.17
C GLY A 157 9.66 24.52 52.52
N ALA A 158 10.97 24.55 52.71
CA ALA A 158 11.79 25.50 53.50
C ALA A 158 13.27 25.08 53.27
N ARG A 159 14.10 25.84 52.54
CA ARG A 159 14.96 26.97 52.98
C ARG A 159 15.79 26.68 54.24
N ALA A 160 17.09 26.48 54.05
CA ALA A 160 18.16 27.36 54.51
C ALA A 160 19.39 27.13 53.61
#